data_AF-W3X3J3-F1
#
_entry.id   AF-W3X3J3-F1
#
_cell.length_a   1.000
_cell.length_b   1.000
_cell.length_c   1.000
_cell.angle_alpha   90.00
_cell.angle_beta   90.00
_cell.angle_gamma   90.00
#
_symmetry.space_group_name_H-M   'P 1'
#
loop_
_entity.id
_entity.type
_entity.pdbx_description
1 polymer ?
#
loop_
_entity_poly.entity_id
_entity_poly.type
_entity_poly.pdbx_seq_one_letter_code
_entity_poly.pdbx_strand_id
1 'polypeptide(L)'
;MASTSPDSAAATAAAAPSPPAATAANTGDLPAIMKNDPARTGFDPKTKWWVNYFKILSGDMTAEGAFHYREQRYREHEERDCQRCEQFRDWTFAHSPTVRFMREKVADLNGRLDASNVVCRRCPARLTEDGQVHRQGGGFSPGHGILLCANEVRDRKHLEDTLSHEMVHAWDHLRWKVDWHGNLQHAACSEVQS
;
A
#
# COMPACT_ATOMS: atom_id res chain seq x y z
N MET A 1 -7.06 -48.18 -75.24
CA MET A 1 -5.63 -48.40 -75.00
C MET A 1 -4.91 -47.08 -75.22
N ALA A 2 -3.86 -46.84 -74.43
CA ALA A 2 -3.06 -45.61 -74.28
C ALA A 2 -3.71 -44.49 -73.44
N SER A 3 -3.35 -44.49 -72.15
CA SER A 3 -3.42 -43.32 -71.29
C SER A 3 -2.00 -42.77 -71.14
N THR A 4 -1.78 -41.55 -71.64
CA THR A 4 -0.61 -40.72 -71.41
C THR A 4 -0.92 -39.71 -70.31
N SER A 5 0.05 -39.48 -69.43
CA SER A 5 0.05 -38.45 -68.37
C SER A 5 -0.24 -37.04 -68.91
N PRO A 6 -0.62 -36.11 -68.02
CA PRO A 6 0.30 -34.99 -67.81
C PRO A 6 0.43 -34.52 -66.35
N ASP A 7 1.57 -33.89 -66.10
CA ASP A 7 1.96 -33.11 -64.93
C ASP A 7 0.96 -32.04 -64.53
N SER A 8 0.90 -31.73 -63.22
CA SER A 8 0.57 -30.38 -62.75
C SER A 8 1.04 -30.09 -61.33
N ALA A 9 1.87 -29.04 -61.28
CA ALA A 9 1.91 -27.94 -60.31
C ALA A 9 2.28 -28.22 -58.85
N ALA A 10 3.49 -27.76 -58.51
CA ALA A 10 3.94 -27.47 -57.16
C ALA A 10 3.09 -26.35 -56.52
N ALA A 11 2.57 -26.62 -55.33
CA ALA A 11 2.03 -25.62 -54.42
C ALA A 11 2.95 -25.52 -53.18
N THR A 12 3.57 -24.36 -53.01
CA THR A 12 4.37 -23.98 -51.85
C THR A 12 3.47 -23.74 -50.64
N ALA A 13 3.49 -24.65 -49.67
CA ALA A 13 2.86 -24.45 -48.38
C ALA A 13 3.72 -23.49 -47.53
N ALA A 14 3.21 -22.29 -47.27
CA ALA A 14 3.80 -21.33 -46.35
C ALA A 14 3.67 -21.84 -44.90
N ALA A 15 4.80 -21.94 -44.19
CA ALA A 15 4.84 -22.30 -42.78
C ALA A 15 4.30 -21.15 -41.91
N ALA A 16 3.38 -21.46 -41.00
CA ALA A 16 2.83 -20.52 -40.03
C ALA A 16 3.91 -20.08 -39.00
N PRO A 17 3.90 -18.81 -38.53
CA PRO A 17 4.82 -18.35 -37.51
C PRO A 17 4.45 -18.94 -36.13
N SER A 18 5.46 -19.47 -35.43
CA SER A 18 5.34 -19.93 -34.04
C SER A 18 4.91 -18.80 -33.10
N PRO A 19 4.12 -19.08 -32.05
CA PRO A 19 3.73 -18.07 -31.07
C PRO A 19 4.94 -17.56 -30.29
N PRO A 20 4.99 -16.26 -29.91
CA PRO A 20 6.07 -15.75 -29.09
C PRO A 20 6.06 -16.42 -27.72
N ALA A 21 7.23 -16.86 -27.28
CA ALA A 21 7.44 -17.41 -25.94
C ALA A 21 6.95 -16.39 -24.90
N ALA A 22 6.03 -16.82 -24.05
CA ALA A 22 5.58 -16.04 -22.91
C ALA A 22 6.80 -15.74 -22.03
N THR A 23 7.21 -14.48 -21.99
CA THR A 23 8.21 -13.97 -21.06
C THR A 23 7.67 -14.20 -19.65
N ALA A 24 8.27 -15.12 -18.92
CA ALA A 24 7.96 -15.34 -17.52
C ALA A 24 8.13 -14.00 -16.78
N ALA A 25 7.04 -13.50 -16.22
CA ALA A 25 7.07 -12.34 -15.35
C ALA A 25 8.06 -12.63 -14.21
N ASN A 26 9.11 -11.83 -14.15
CA ASN A 26 10.12 -11.87 -13.10
C ASN A 26 9.39 -11.68 -11.76
N THR A 27 9.35 -12.72 -10.93
CA THR A 27 8.79 -12.64 -9.58
C THR A 27 9.67 -11.66 -8.81
N GLY A 28 9.17 -10.44 -8.64
CA GLY A 28 9.91 -9.33 -8.04
C GLY A 28 10.50 -9.73 -6.70
N ASP A 29 11.83 -9.75 -6.64
CA ASP A 29 12.56 -9.71 -5.38
C ASP A 29 12.13 -8.43 -4.65
N LEU A 30 11.50 -8.59 -3.49
CA LEU A 30 11.34 -7.48 -2.57
C LEU A 30 12.74 -6.98 -2.21
N PRO A 31 13.02 -5.67 -2.29
CA PRO A 31 14.36 -5.13 -2.02
C PRO A 31 14.83 -5.56 -0.63
N ALA A 32 16.13 -5.88 -0.51
CA ALA A 32 16.70 -6.36 0.74
C ALA A 32 16.52 -5.34 1.87
N ILE A 33 16.06 -5.80 3.04
CA ILE A 33 15.91 -4.95 4.22
C ILE A 33 17.30 -4.62 4.76
N MET A 34 17.72 -3.36 4.61
CA MET A 34 18.97 -2.86 5.20
C MET A 34 18.95 -2.98 6.73
N LYS A 35 20.02 -3.52 7.30
CA LYS A 35 20.20 -3.69 8.75
C LYS A 35 21.20 -2.66 9.27
N ASN A 36 20.91 -2.10 10.44
CA ASN A 36 21.77 -1.12 11.08
C ASN A 36 23.16 -1.69 11.39
N ASP A 37 24.20 -0.92 11.07
CA ASP A 37 25.58 -1.14 11.50
C ASP A 37 26.09 0.14 12.20
N PRO A 38 26.27 0.13 13.54
CA PRO A 38 26.66 1.33 14.29
C PRO A 38 27.97 1.98 13.82
N ALA A 39 28.94 1.20 13.32
CA ALA A 39 30.21 1.73 12.87
C ALA A 39 30.06 2.54 11.58
N ARG A 40 29.11 2.15 10.73
CA ARG A 40 28.82 2.77 9.44
C ARG A 40 27.77 3.88 9.57
N THR A 41 26.75 3.68 10.39
CA THR A 41 25.58 4.55 10.43
C THR A 41 25.66 5.65 11.49
N GLY A 42 26.51 5.48 12.50
CA GLY A 42 26.61 6.34 13.68
C GLY A 42 25.52 6.07 14.73
N PHE A 43 24.52 5.24 14.42
CA PHE A 43 23.41 4.90 15.30
C PHE A 43 23.67 3.64 16.11
N ASP A 44 23.64 3.77 17.44
CA ASP A 44 23.74 2.63 18.37
C ASP A 44 22.46 2.47 19.21
N PRO A 45 21.72 1.37 19.06
CA PRO A 45 20.48 1.12 19.80
C PRO A 45 20.68 0.96 21.32
N LYS A 46 21.90 0.65 21.78
CA LYS A 46 22.22 0.43 23.20
C LYS A 46 22.51 1.72 23.95
N THR A 47 22.82 2.79 23.24
CA THR A 47 23.13 4.09 23.84
C THR A 47 21.84 4.85 24.19
N LYS A 48 21.90 5.75 25.18
CA LYS A 48 20.76 6.59 25.57
C LYS A 48 20.24 7.42 24.37
N TRP A 49 18.92 7.60 24.30
CA TRP A 49 18.26 8.31 23.19
C TRP A 49 18.83 9.71 22.93
N TRP A 50 19.21 10.46 23.99
CA TRP A 50 19.74 11.82 23.86
C TRP A 50 21.11 11.86 23.18
N VAL A 51 21.93 10.82 23.32
CA VAL A 51 23.23 10.72 22.64
C VAL A 51 23.00 10.49 21.15
N ASN A 52 22.09 9.58 20.79
CA ASN A 52 21.70 9.36 19.41
C ASN A 52 21.08 10.62 18.80
N TYR A 53 20.27 11.34 19.58
CA TYR A 53 19.70 12.62 19.16
C TYR A 53 20.78 13.69 18.95
N PHE A 54 21.76 13.79 19.85
CA PHE A 54 22.89 14.70 19.69
C PHE A 54 23.70 14.40 18.43
N LYS A 55 23.97 13.11 18.14
CA LYS A 55 24.64 12.69 16.90
C LYS A 55 23.88 13.09 15.63
N ILE A 56 22.55 13.07 15.66
CA ILE A 56 21.73 13.59 14.55
C ILE A 56 21.95 15.09 14.37
N LEU A 57 21.97 15.85 15.48
CA LEU A 57 22.14 17.30 15.44
C LEU A 57 23.56 17.73 15.06
N SER A 58 24.59 17.01 15.52
CA SER A 58 25.99 17.30 15.21
C SER A 58 26.41 16.85 13.81
N GLY A 59 25.58 16.07 13.11
CA GLY A 59 25.89 15.50 11.81
C GLY A 59 26.68 14.18 11.86
N ASP A 60 26.93 13.65 13.06
CA ASP A 60 27.63 12.37 13.29
C ASP A 60 26.73 11.13 13.09
N MET A 61 25.54 11.31 12.50
CA MET A 61 24.64 10.23 12.13
C MET A 61 24.24 10.33 10.66
N THR A 62 24.42 9.23 9.94
CA THR A 62 24.01 9.10 8.53
C THR A 62 22.48 9.10 8.38
N ALA A 63 21.98 9.31 7.16
CA ALA A 63 20.54 9.21 6.86
C ALA A 63 19.96 7.83 7.20
N GLU A 64 20.71 6.76 6.94
CA GLU A 64 20.34 5.39 7.33
C GLU A 64 20.32 5.23 8.86
N GLY A 65 21.31 5.77 9.57
CA GLY A 65 21.33 5.77 11.03
C GLY A 65 20.11 6.49 11.61
N ALA A 66 19.76 7.64 11.06
CA ALA A 66 18.57 8.40 11.46
C ALA A 66 17.26 7.65 11.16
N PHE A 67 17.21 6.90 10.05
CA PHE A 67 16.10 6.00 9.74
C PHE A 67 15.97 4.89 10.79
N HIS A 68 17.05 4.20 11.11
CA HIS A 68 17.04 3.12 12.12
C HIS A 68 16.73 3.65 13.52
N TYR A 69 17.23 4.83 13.89
CA TYR A 69 16.87 5.51 15.13
C TYR A 69 15.37 5.77 15.20
N ARG A 70 14.77 6.34 14.15
CA ARG A 70 13.33 6.59 14.07
C ARG A 70 12.53 5.30 14.21
N GLU A 71 12.90 4.25 13.48
CA GLU A 71 12.22 2.94 13.54
C GLU A 71 12.29 2.33 14.94
N GLN A 72 13.42 2.43 15.64
CA GLN A 72 13.50 2.00 17.04
C GLN A 72 12.55 2.82 17.92
N ARG A 73 12.53 4.15 17.79
CA ARG A 73 11.63 5.01 18.59
C ARG A 73 10.15 4.70 18.31
N TYR A 74 9.79 4.33 17.09
CA TYR A 74 8.42 3.88 16.77
C TYR A 74 8.09 2.54 17.41
N ARG A 75 9.03 1.60 17.51
CA ARG A 75 8.82 0.33 18.24
C ARG A 75 8.67 0.57 19.74
N GLU A 76 9.54 1.39 20.33
CA GLU A 76 9.52 1.69 21.76
C GLU A 76 8.23 2.36 22.23
N HIS A 77 7.57 3.14 21.36
CA HIS A 77 6.34 3.84 21.69
C HIS A 77 5.09 3.25 21.02
N GLU A 78 5.19 2.06 20.45
CA GLU A 78 4.12 1.46 19.66
C GLU A 78 2.80 1.42 20.44
N GLU A 79 2.83 1.03 21.72
CA GLU A 79 1.66 0.99 22.58
C GLU A 79 1.01 2.38 22.73
N ARG A 80 1.80 3.39 23.11
CA ARG A 80 1.31 4.77 23.27
C ARG A 80 0.71 5.31 21.98
N ASP A 81 1.40 5.09 20.86
CA ASP A 81 1.00 5.63 19.57
C ASP A 81 -0.29 4.95 19.08
N CYS A 82 -0.42 3.63 19.26
CA CYS A 82 -1.66 2.90 18.96
C CYS A 82 -2.83 3.36 19.84
N GLN A 83 -2.63 3.47 21.15
CA GLN A 83 -3.69 3.95 22.06
C GLN A 83 -4.18 5.36 21.68
N ARG A 84 -3.26 6.27 21.35
CA ARG A 84 -3.62 7.62 20.88
C ARG A 84 -4.37 7.57 19.55
N CYS A 85 -3.92 6.76 18.61
CA CYS A 85 -4.59 6.56 17.33
C CYS A 85 -6.02 6.04 17.51
N GLU A 86 -6.24 5.06 18.38
CA GLU A 86 -7.55 4.49 18.68
C GLU A 86 -8.48 5.53 19.32
N GLN A 87 -7.99 6.31 20.29
CA GLN A 87 -8.76 7.41 20.88
C GLN A 87 -9.20 8.44 19.83
N PHE A 88 -8.31 8.81 18.91
CA PHE A 88 -8.63 9.72 17.82
C PHE A 88 -9.63 9.11 16.84
N ARG A 89 -9.44 7.84 16.43
CA ARG A 89 -10.37 7.09 15.59
C ARG A 89 -11.77 7.08 16.21
N ASP A 90 -11.89 6.68 17.48
CA ASP A 90 -13.16 6.58 18.18
C ASP A 90 -13.83 7.96 18.32
N TRP A 91 -13.03 9.00 18.60
CA TRP A 91 -13.53 10.37 18.61
C TRP A 91 -14.07 10.79 17.25
N THR A 92 -13.35 10.52 16.15
CA THR A 92 -13.80 10.87 14.80
C THR A 92 -15.04 10.09 14.38
N PHE A 93 -15.15 8.82 14.76
CA PHE A 93 -16.36 8.04 14.52
C PHE A 93 -17.61 8.62 15.19
N ALA A 94 -17.44 9.20 16.38
CA ALA A 94 -18.55 9.81 17.11
C ALA A 94 -18.84 11.26 16.65
N HIS A 95 -17.83 12.04 16.30
CA HIS A 95 -17.95 13.50 16.20
C HIS A 95 -17.63 14.10 14.83
N SER A 96 -16.84 13.44 13.97
CA SER A 96 -16.49 14.00 12.65
C SER A 96 -17.68 13.88 11.69
N PRO A 97 -18.18 15.00 11.12
CA PRO A 97 -19.22 14.95 10.09
C PRO A 97 -18.78 14.16 8.86
N THR A 98 -17.54 14.33 8.41
CA THR A 98 -16.97 13.66 7.24
C THR A 98 -16.94 12.15 7.44
N VAL A 99 -16.40 11.68 8.57
CA VAL A 99 -16.30 10.25 8.86
C VAL A 99 -17.69 9.64 9.01
N ARG A 100 -18.63 10.33 9.67
CA ARG A 100 -20.01 9.84 9.82
C ARG A 100 -20.73 9.73 8.47
N PHE A 101 -20.64 10.75 7.64
CA PHE A 101 -21.19 10.74 6.29
C PHE A 101 -20.62 9.58 5.46
N MET A 102 -19.30 9.37 5.49
CA MET A 102 -18.68 8.26 4.76
C MET A 102 -19.14 6.89 5.28
N ARG A 103 -19.37 6.74 6.60
CA ARG A 103 -19.91 5.49 7.16
C ARG A 103 -21.32 5.22 6.67
N GLU A 104 -22.16 6.25 6.59
CA GLU A 104 -23.51 6.15 6.03
C GLU A 104 -23.45 5.71 4.56
N LYS A 105 -22.58 6.30 3.75
CA LYS A 105 -22.41 5.91 2.34
C LYS A 105 -21.91 4.48 2.14
N VAL A 106 -21.03 4.02 3.02
CA VAL A 106 -20.61 2.62 3.02
C VAL A 106 -21.77 1.69 3.47
N ALA A 107 -22.57 2.12 4.44
CA ALA A 107 -23.74 1.36 4.91
C ALA A 107 -24.86 1.25 3.85
N ASP A 108 -25.08 2.31 3.05
CA ASP A 108 -26.01 2.30 1.90
C ASP A 108 -25.66 1.19 0.89
N LEU A 109 -24.40 0.76 0.83
CA LEU A 109 -23.89 -0.32 -0.02
C LEU A 109 -23.69 -1.64 0.74
N ASN A 110 -24.39 -1.82 1.86
CA ASN A 110 -24.29 -2.98 2.76
C ASN A 110 -22.88 -3.23 3.33
N GLY A 111 -22.00 -2.24 3.28
CA GLY A 111 -20.73 -2.26 3.98
C GLY A 111 -20.88 -1.85 5.45
N ARG A 112 -19.86 -2.12 6.25
CA ARG A 112 -19.81 -1.69 7.65
C ARG A 112 -18.39 -1.29 8.00
N LEU A 113 -18.21 -0.11 8.58
CA LEU A 113 -16.93 0.38 9.09
C LEU A 113 -17.08 0.78 10.57
N ASP A 114 -16.24 0.18 11.42
CA ASP A 114 -16.18 0.41 12.85
C ASP A 114 -14.83 -0.03 13.44
N ALA A 115 -14.72 -0.01 14.78
CA ALA A 115 -13.48 -0.35 15.48
C ALA A 115 -12.95 -1.78 15.23
N SER A 116 -13.78 -2.72 14.76
CA SER A 116 -13.37 -4.10 14.46
C SER A 116 -12.62 -4.24 13.13
N ASN A 117 -12.83 -3.30 12.20
CA ASN A 117 -12.23 -3.33 10.87
C ASN A 117 -11.59 -2.00 10.43
N VAL A 118 -11.50 -1.04 11.35
CA VAL A 118 -10.65 0.14 11.23
C VAL A 118 -9.65 0.09 12.38
N VAL A 119 -8.45 -0.41 12.10
CA VAL A 119 -7.44 -0.78 13.11
C VAL A 119 -6.26 0.16 13.11
N CYS A 120 -5.77 0.51 14.30
CA CYS A 120 -4.53 1.27 14.47
C CYS A 120 -3.39 0.30 14.79
N ARG A 121 -2.32 0.32 13.98
CA ARG A 121 -1.11 -0.49 14.20
C ARG A 121 0.13 0.29 13.80
N ARG A 122 1.30 -0.14 14.27
CA ARG A 122 2.58 0.38 13.75
C ARG A 122 2.83 -0.16 12.35
N CYS A 123 3.19 0.73 11.44
CA CYS A 123 3.63 0.42 10.09
C CYS A 123 5.13 0.71 9.97
N PRO A 124 5.99 -0.33 9.86
CA PRO A 124 7.41 -0.13 9.63
C PRO A 124 7.65 0.56 8.29
N ALA A 125 8.52 1.58 8.28
CA ALA A 125 9.00 2.16 7.04
C ALA A 125 9.99 1.20 6.35
N ARG A 126 10.12 1.28 5.03
CA ARG A 126 11.13 0.53 4.26
C ARG A 126 12.21 1.48 3.76
N LEU A 127 13.46 1.13 4.02
CA LEU A 127 14.64 1.78 3.44
C LEU A 127 15.12 0.91 2.28
N THR A 128 15.23 1.49 1.09
CA THR A 128 15.70 0.82 -0.13
C THR A 128 17.20 1.07 -0.34
N GLU A 129 17.80 0.32 -1.27
CA GLU A 129 19.25 0.36 -1.50
C GLU A 129 19.76 1.70 -2.05
N ASP A 130 18.90 2.43 -2.77
CA ASP A 130 19.12 3.79 -3.25
C ASP A 130 18.91 4.87 -2.17
N GLY A 131 18.66 4.46 -0.92
CA GLY A 131 18.52 5.35 0.24
C GLY A 131 17.16 6.01 0.38
N GLN A 132 16.15 5.59 -0.40
CA GLN A 132 14.79 6.12 -0.30
C GLN A 132 14.03 5.47 0.86
N VAL A 133 13.21 6.28 1.54
CA VAL A 133 12.39 5.83 2.66
C VAL A 133 10.93 5.84 2.27
N HIS A 134 10.33 4.65 2.18
CA HIS A 134 8.90 4.47 1.90
C HIS A 134 8.11 4.35 3.19
N ARG A 135 7.12 5.22 3.36
CA ARG A 135 6.18 5.24 4.49
C ARG A 135 4.76 5.27 3.98
N GLN A 136 3.82 4.86 4.83
CA GLN A 136 2.39 4.89 4.56
C GLN A 136 1.66 5.41 5.80
N GLY A 137 0.65 6.25 5.61
CA GLY A 137 -0.20 6.77 6.70
C GLY A 137 -1.35 5.83 7.07
N GLY A 138 -1.75 4.97 6.13
CA GLY A 138 -2.81 3.99 6.28
C GLY A 138 -2.94 3.12 5.03
N GLY A 139 -4.03 2.38 4.95
CA GLY A 139 -4.39 1.65 3.74
C GLY A 139 -5.71 0.89 3.89
N PHE A 140 -6.43 0.76 2.78
CA PHE A 140 -7.64 -0.05 2.68
C PHE A 140 -7.36 -1.40 2.00
N SER A 141 -7.96 -2.47 2.52
CA SER A 141 -8.01 -3.79 1.89
C SER A 141 -9.43 -4.37 1.99
N PRO A 142 -10.01 -4.88 0.88
CA PRO A 142 -11.33 -5.49 0.88
C PRO A 142 -11.54 -6.62 1.89
N GLY A 143 -10.49 -7.39 2.19
CA GLY A 143 -10.56 -8.54 3.11
C GLY A 143 -10.25 -8.19 4.56
N HIS A 144 -9.61 -7.05 4.82
CA HIS A 144 -9.07 -6.71 6.16
C HIS A 144 -9.59 -5.38 6.72
N GLY A 145 -10.25 -4.56 5.90
CA GLY A 145 -10.72 -3.24 6.28
C GLY A 145 -9.65 -2.16 6.14
N ILE A 146 -9.68 -1.17 7.03
CA ILE A 146 -8.79 0.00 7.02
C ILE A 146 -7.72 -0.17 8.09
N LEU A 147 -6.47 0.02 7.70
CA LEU A 147 -5.33 0.17 8.58
C LEU A 147 -4.98 1.66 8.71
N LEU A 148 -4.82 2.14 9.94
CA LEU A 148 -4.24 3.45 10.26
C LEU A 148 -2.86 3.22 10.87
N CYS A 149 -1.82 3.84 10.29
CA CYS A 149 -0.44 3.69 10.74
C CYS A 149 -0.17 4.63 11.92
N ALA A 150 -0.28 4.10 13.14
CA ALA A 150 -0.25 4.85 14.38
C ALA A 150 1.02 5.72 14.57
N ASN A 151 2.17 5.24 14.09
CA ASN A 151 3.45 5.95 14.13
C ASN A 151 3.52 7.18 13.19
N GLU A 152 2.62 7.27 12.21
CA GLU A 152 2.55 8.40 11.28
C GLU A 152 1.45 9.41 11.66
N VAL A 153 0.60 9.08 12.65
CA VAL A 153 -0.46 9.98 13.13
C VAL A 153 0.14 11.13 13.95
N ARG A 154 0.05 12.35 13.41
CA ARG A 154 0.52 13.58 14.06
C ARG A 154 -0.45 14.13 15.09
N ASP A 155 -1.71 14.25 14.68
CA ASP A 155 -2.81 14.80 15.46
C ASP A 155 -4.15 14.23 14.95
N ARG A 156 -5.23 14.59 15.63
CA ARG A 156 -6.58 14.07 15.31
C ARG A 156 -7.06 14.49 13.92
N LYS A 157 -6.70 15.70 13.46
CA LYS A 157 -7.09 16.17 12.12
C LYS A 157 -6.37 15.34 11.05
N HIS A 158 -5.08 15.09 11.23
CA HIS A 158 -4.33 14.22 10.33
C HIS A 158 -4.92 12.79 10.27
N LEU A 159 -5.37 12.26 11.40
CA LEU A 159 -6.06 10.97 11.43
C LEU A 159 -7.40 11.03 10.70
N GLU A 160 -8.19 12.09 10.89
CA GLU A 160 -9.47 12.27 10.19
C GLU A 160 -9.29 12.34 8.67
N ASP A 161 -8.30 13.09 8.19
CA ASP A 161 -7.97 13.19 6.76
C ASP A 161 -7.55 11.82 6.20
N THR A 162 -6.68 11.09 6.92
CA THR A 162 -6.22 9.74 6.51
C THR A 162 -7.38 8.75 6.51
N LEU A 163 -8.18 8.71 7.58
CA LEU A 163 -9.32 7.81 7.68
C LEU A 163 -10.33 8.09 6.58
N SER A 164 -10.66 9.36 6.33
CA SER A 164 -11.60 9.74 5.29
C SER A 164 -11.10 9.32 3.90
N HIS A 165 -9.80 9.46 3.63
CA HIS A 165 -9.20 8.98 2.39
C HIS A 165 -9.37 7.45 2.21
N GLU A 166 -9.07 6.67 3.26
CA GLU A 166 -9.24 5.21 3.21
C GLU A 166 -10.73 4.79 3.14
N MET A 167 -11.63 5.57 3.72
CA MET A 167 -13.07 5.33 3.61
C MET A 167 -13.61 5.59 2.20
N VAL A 168 -13.02 6.53 1.46
CA VAL A 168 -13.33 6.73 0.03
C VAL A 168 -12.95 5.46 -0.73
N HIS A 169 -11.74 4.93 -0.54
CA HIS A 169 -11.32 3.65 -1.16
C HIS A 169 -12.28 2.49 -0.83
N ALA A 170 -12.73 2.41 0.43
CA ALA A 170 -13.68 1.41 0.86
C ALA A 170 -15.06 1.55 0.17
N TRP A 171 -15.57 2.78 0.09
CA TRP A 171 -16.83 3.08 -0.56
C TRP A 171 -16.79 2.81 -2.07
N ASP A 172 -15.75 3.31 -2.73
CA ASP A 172 -15.48 3.12 -4.15
C ASP A 172 -15.46 1.63 -4.53
N HIS A 173 -14.73 0.82 -3.76
CA HIS A 173 -14.68 -0.63 -3.95
C HIS A 173 -16.05 -1.32 -3.84
N LEU A 174 -16.90 -0.89 -2.91
CA LEU A 174 -18.25 -1.44 -2.76
C LEU A 174 -19.18 -0.98 -3.89
N ARG A 175 -19.07 0.29 -4.29
CA ARG A 175 -19.88 0.89 -5.33
C ARG A 175 -19.67 0.17 -6.67
N TRP A 176 -18.42 -0.06 -7.08
CA TRP A 176 -18.17 -0.79 -8.32
C TRP A 176 -18.64 -2.24 -8.26
N LYS A 177 -18.51 -2.94 -7.13
CA LYS A 177 -19.04 -4.30 -6.99
C LYS A 177 -20.56 -4.36 -7.21
N VAL A 178 -21.29 -3.41 -6.64
CA VAL A 178 -22.74 -3.33 -6.86
C VAL A 178 -23.05 -3.02 -8.32
N ASP A 179 -22.29 -2.14 -8.96
CA ASP A 179 -22.46 -1.81 -10.39
C ASP A 179 -22.21 -3.02 -11.32
N TRP A 180 -21.23 -3.90 -11.03
CA TRP A 180 -21.03 -5.15 -11.78
C TRP A 180 -22.19 -6.14 -11.63
N HIS A 181 -22.78 -6.23 -10.44
CA HIS A 181 -23.91 -7.12 -10.18
C HIS A 181 -25.23 -6.57 -10.74
N GLY A 182 -25.38 -5.25 -10.82
CA GLY A 182 -26.60 -4.58 -11.27
C GLY A 182 -26.60 -4.14 -12.73
N ASN A 183 -25.43 -3.95 -13.36
CA ASN A 183 -25.38 -3.16 -14.60
C ASN A 183 -24.13 -3.43 -15.48
N LEU A 184 -24.08 -4.60 -16.13
CA LEU A 184 -23.08 -4.91 -17.17
C LEU A 184 -23.18 -4.02 -18.43
N GLN A 185 -24.19 -3.15 -18.54
CA GLN A 185 -24.42 -2.32 -19.73
C GLN A 185 -23.70 -0.96 -19.69
N HIS A 186 -23.17 -0.53 -18.53
CA HIS A 186 -22.55 0.80 -18.38
C HIS A 186 -21.03 0.78 -18.18
N ALA A 187 -20.38 -0.39 -18.10
CA ALA A 187 -18.95 -0.52 -17.81
C ALA A 187 -18.01 -0.34 -19.04
N ALA A 188 -18.54 0.00 -20.23
CA ALA A 188 -17.76 -0.02 -21.47
C ALA A 188 -16.98 1.28 -21.79
N CYS A 189 -17.06 2.35 -20.98
CA CYS A 189 -16.37 3.60 -21.29
C CYS A 189 -15.83 4.32 -20.03
N SER A 190 -14.72 3.84 -19.49
CA SER A 190 -13.85 4.68 -18.64
C SER A 190 -12.39 4.28 -18.79
N GLU A 191 -11.89 4.33 -20.02
CA GLU A 191 -10.48 4.56 -20.29
C GLU A 191 -10.31 6.06 -20.58
N VAL A 192 -9.90 6.84 -19.58
CA VAL A 192 -9.23 8.12 -19.79
C VAL A 192 -7.99 8.11 -18.90
N GLN A 193 -6.90 7.70 -19.55
CA GLN A 193 -5.50 8.06 -19.31
C GLN A 193 -5.24 8.99 -18.10
N SER A 194 -4.47 8.49 -17.14
CA SER A 194 -3.70 9.28 -16.16
C SER A 194 -2.36 8.59 -15.95
#